data_AF-A0A7C7KI14-F1
#
_entry.id   AF-A0A7C7KI14-F1
#
_cell.length_a   1.000
_cell.length_b   1.000
_cell.length_c   1.000
_cell.angle_alpha   90.00
_cell.angle_beta   90.00
_cell.angle_gamma   90.00
#
_symmetry.space_group_name_H-M   'P 1'
#
loop_
_entity.id
_entity.type
_entity.pdbx_description
1 polymer ?
#
loop_
_entity_poly.entity_id
_entity_poly.type
_entity_poly.pdbx_seq_one_letter_code
_entity_poly.pdbx_strand_id
1 'polypeptide(L)'
;MREVTAKSVKLNRDLDGMLEQALERDLLVRIGWGKQGDEKPKKGEIGVITHLPPKSRVLLLGDLGECAGAMNEGGTFTLQGGCASMLGAFQTSGRITVERDAGDRVGHRMSGGEIIVQGSAAEEAGAGMRGGVIIVRGHVGKMAGAAMEDGVLIILGSAGTEPGLGMLGGRVIVAGSCPPPGEGAAMRSITEDELEELSEHLDPLGLQLDPDALVLVPTEAGPPIGERPEYSVAEGFDGIGLVPSSRDRLPEHSALDTLSLILPAGLEEHGLLCPLPWIVECERMTAATGRYGTVQPGLVRTEPRYNDLILIDESNLLQAANVIQNCAGMVLDLNGL
;
A
#
# COMPACT_ATOMS: atom_id res chain seq x y z
N MET A 1 -8.68 -21.12 -3.61
CA MET A 1 -7.47 -20.31 -3.39
C MET A 1 -6.34 -20.65 -4.38
N ARG A 2 -5.75 -21.86 -4.39
CA ARG A 2 -4.62 -22.21 -5.30
C ARG A 2 -4.85 -21.90 -6.78
N GLU A 3 -6.03 -22.20 -7.32
CA GLU A 3 -6.35 -21.93 -8.73
C GLU A 3 -6.40 -20.43 -9.04
N VAL A 4 -7.02 -19.63 -8.16
CA VAL A 4 -7.10 -18.18 -8.29
C VAL A 4 -5.71 -17.57 -8.23
N THR A 5 -4.87 -17.99 -7.29
CA THR A 5 -3.48 -17.55 -7.19
C THR A 5 -2.71 -17.86 -8.48
N ALA A 6 -2.82 -19.09 -9.01
CA ALA A 6 -2.15 -19.47 -10.24
C ALA A 6 -2.60 -18.63 -11.46
N LYS A 7 -3.91 -18.36 -11.58
CA LYS A 7 -4.46 -17.47 -12.62
C LYS A 7 -3.95 -16.04 -12.48
N SER A 8 -3.88 -15.53 -11.25
CA SER A 8 -3.44 -14.17 -10.94
C SER A 8 -1.96 -13.97 -11.26
N VAL A 9 -1.10 -14.90 -10.80
CA VAL A 9 0.34 -14.89 -11.12
C VAL A 9 0.56 -14.96 -12.62
N LYS A 10 -0.18 -15.83 -13.32
CA LYS A 10 -0.09 -15.93 -14.77
C LYS A 10 -0.50 -14.61 -15.44
N LEU A 11 -1.60 -13.99 -14.99
CA LEU A 11 -2.09 -12.75 -15.57
C LEU A 11 -1.07 -11.60 -15.44
N ASN A 12 -0.45 -11.44 -14.27
CA ASN A 12 0.57 -10.41 -14.08
C ASN A 12 1.79 -10.65 -14.95
N ARG A 13 2.27 -11.90 -15.03
CA ARG A 13 3.40 -12.25 -15.89
C ARG A 13 3.10 -12.00 -17.38
N ASP A 14 1.89 -12.32 -17.81
CA ASP A 14 1.44 -12.06 -19.18
C ASP A 14 1.33 -10.54 -19.43
N LEU A 15 0.83 -9.78 -18.45
CA LEU A 15 0.72 -8.32 -18.52
C LEU A 15 2.10 -7.65 -18.65
N ASP A 16 3.11 -8.07 -17.89
CA ASP A 16 4.45 -7.46 -17.95
C ASP A 16 5.02 -7.48 -19.38
N GLY A 17 4.93 -8.64 -20.05
CA GLY A 17 5.39 -8.77 -21.43
C GLY A 17 4.52 -7.99 -22.44
N MET A 18 3.22 -7.79 -22.13
CA MET A 18 2.36 -6.94 -22.95
C MET A 18 2.68 -5.45 -22.76
N LEU A 19 2.98 -5.02 -21.53
CA LEU A 19 3.29 -3.64 -21.19
C LEU A 19 4.57 -3.16 -21.84
N GLU A 20 5.62 -3.99 -21.87
CA GLU A 20 6.89 -3.67 -22.55
C GLU A 20 6.64 -3.28 -24.02
N GLN A 21 5.93 -4.13 -24.76
CA GLN A 21 5.59 -3.89 -26.16
C GLN A 21 4.61 -2.72 -26.34
N ALA A 22 3.69 -2.54 -25.40
CA ALA A 22 2.68 -1.50 -25.46
C ALA A 22 3.27 -0.11 -25.19
N LEU A 23 4.23 0.01 -24.28
CA LEU A 23 4.91 1.26 -23.97
C LEU A 23 5.80 1.72 -25.12
N GLU A 24 6.53 0.81 -25.77
CA GLU A 24 7.35 1.12 -26.95
C GLU A 24 6.52 1.66 -28.12
N ARG A 25 5.28 1.16 -28.27
CA ARG A 25 4.43 1.42 -29.43
C ARG A 25 3.24 2.35 -29.13
N ASP A 26 3.17 2.86 -27.91
CA ASP A 26 2.05 3.64 -27.37
C ASP A 26 0.67 3.00 -27.64
N LEU A 27 0.52 1.74 -27.22
CA LEU A 27 -0.70 0.94 -27.41
C LEU A 27 -1.46 0.73 -26.11
N LEU A 28 -2.77 0.51 -26.25
CA LEU A 28 -3.64 0.02 -25.17
C LEU A 28 -3.49 -1.51 -25.03
N VAL A 29 -3.19 -1.98 -23.83
CA VAL A 29 -3.27 -3.41 -23.49
C VAL A 29 -4.72 -3.77 -23.22
N ARG A 30 -5.28 -4.72 -23.97
CA ARG A 30 -6.66 -5.21 -23.80
C ARG A 30 -6.66 -6.62 -23.25
N ILE A 31 -7.23 -6.80 -22.06
CA ILE A 31 -7.30 -8.08 -21.35
C ILE A 31 -8.76 -8.52 -21.26
N GLY A 32 -9.01 -9.78 -21.59
CA GLY A 32 -10.37 -10.34 -21.57
C GLY A 32 -11.06 -10.31 -22.94
N TRP A 33 -10.29 -10.16 -24.02
CA TRP A 33 -10.72 -10.38 -25.39
C TRP A 33 -9.80 -11.37 -26.09
N GLY A 34 -10.35 -12.25 -26.92
CA GLY A 34 -9.60 -13.08 -27.84
C GLY A 34 -9.15 -12.32 -29.09
N LYS A 35 -8.34 -12.96 -29.92
CA LYS A 35 -7.77 -12.35 -31.15
C LYS A 35 -8.83 -11.89 -32.15
N GLN A 36 -10.03 -12.48 -32.11
CA GLN A 36 -11.13 -12.13 -33.00
C GLN A 36 -12.12 -11.15 -32.34
N GLY A 37 -11.79 -10.61 -31.16
CA GLY A 37 -12.66 -9.73 -30.38
C GLY A 37 -13.71 -10.47 -29.53
N ASP A 38 -13.64 -11.81 -29.48
CA ASP A 38 -14.50 -12.63 -28.63
C ASP A 38 -14.26 -12.33 -27.15
N GLU A 39 -15.32 -12.00 -26.41
CA GLU A 39 -15.24 -11.67 -25.00
C GLU A 39 -14.85 -12.89 -24.16
N LYS A 40 -13.86 -12.70 -23.30
CA LYS A 40 -13.33 -13.67 -22.34
C LYS A 40 -13.11 -12.99 -20.98
N PRO A 41 -14.20 -12.55 -20.33
CA PRO A 41 -14.10 -11.81 -19.08
C PRO A 41 -13.28 -12.58 -18.03
N LYS A 42 -12.41 -11.87 -17.33
CA LYS A 42 -11.70 -12.37 -16.14
C LYS A 42 -12.66 -12.52 -14.97
N LYS A 43 -12.34 -13.42 -14.04
CA LYS A 43 -13.22 -13.82 -12.94
C LYS A 43 -12.41 -14.21 -11.70
N GLY A 44 -12.35 -13.26 -10.77
CA GLY A 44 -11.87 -13.47 -9.41
C GLY A 44 -10.35 -13.47 -9.24
N GLU A 45 -9.56 -13.18 -10.27
CA GLU A 45 -8.12 -12.95 -10.12
C GLU A 45 -7.83 -11.82 -9.11
N ILE A 46 -6.86 -12.02 -8.21
CA ILE A 46 -6.52 -11.15 -7.07
C ILE A 46 -5.12 -10.56 -7.25
N GLY A 47 -4.90 -9.34 -6.77
CA GLY A 47 -3.58 -8.69 -6.81
C GLY A 47 -3.05 -8.54 -8.24
N VAL A 48 -3.94 -8.21 -9.18
CA VAL A 48 -3.60 -8.09 -10.60
C VAL A 48 -3.63 -6.66 -11.09
N ILE A 49 -2.89 -6.41 -12.18
CA ILE A 49 -2.76 -5.06 -12.78
C ILE A 49 -2.10 -4.09 -11.79
N THR A 50 -1.13 -4.55 -11.01
CA THR A 50 -0.43 -3.74 -10.00
C THR A 50 0.80 -3.05 -10.61
N HIS A 51 1.34 -2.02 -9.94
CA HIS A 51 2.59 -1.35 -10.33
C HIS A 51 2.61 -0.82 -11.77
N LEU A 52 1.47 -0.36 -12.28
CA LEU A 52 1.43 0.15 -13.64
C LEU A 52 2.31 1.40 -13.78
N PRO A 53 3.29 1.40 -14.72
CA PRO A 53 4.20 2.52 -14.89
C PRO A 53 3.53 3.69 -15.62
N PRO A 54 4.11 4.90 -15.56
CA PRO A 54 3.64 6.05 -16.33
C PRO A 54 3.42 5.73 -17.81
N LYS A 55 2.36 6.31 -18.40
CA LYS A 55 1.93 6.13 -19.81
C LYS A 55 1.38 4.75 -20.18
N SER A 56 1.46 3.76 -19.30
CA SER A 56 0.80 2.48 -19.54
C SER A 56 -0.73 2.66 -19.57
N ARG A 57 -1.39 1.92 -20.45
CA ARG A 57 -2.85 1.93 -20.58
C ARG A 57 -3.35 0.50 -20.64
N VAL A 58 -4.19 0.12 -19.68
CA VAL A 58 -4.77 -1.21 -19.56
C VAL A 58 -6.29 -1.11 -19.53
N LEU A 59 -6.95 -1.85 -20.41
CA LEU A 59 -8.38 -2.08 -20.40
C LEU A 59 -8.62 -3.56 -20.10
N LEU A 60 -9.40 -3.86 -19.07
CA LEU A 60 -9.73 -5.23 -18.68
C LEU A 60 -11.24 -5.44 -18.67
N LEU A 61 -11.71 -6.54 -19.25
CA LEU A 61 -13.09 -7.02 -19.16
C LEU A 61 -13.22 -8.11 -18.11
N GLY A 62 -14.20 -7.98 -17.21
CA GLY A 62 -14.55 -9.00 -16.23
C GLY A 62 -14.62 -8.47 -14.80
N ASP A 63 -14.81 -9.38 -13.86
CA ASP A 63 -14.94 -9.06 -12.43
C ASP A 63 -13.70 -9.57 -11.69
N LEU A 64 -12.95 -8.67 -11.08
CA LEU A 64 -11.70 -8.98 -10.39
C LEU A 64 -11.94 -9.22 -8.90
N GLY A 65 -10.99 -9.91 -8.26
CA GLY A 65 -10.95 -10.05 -6.82
C GLY A 65 -10.26 -8.86 -6.14
N GLU A 66 -9.65 -9.13 -5.00
CA GLU A 66 -9.00 -8.13 -4.13
C GLU A 66 -7.76 -7.52 -4.79
N CYS A 67 -7.39 -6.30 -4.39
CA CYS A 67 -6.15 -5.62 -4.78
C CYS A 67 -5.97 -5.40 -6.29
N ALA A 68 -7.07 -5.28 -7.05
CA ALA A 68 -6.99 -4.88 -8.45
C ALA A 68 -6.39 -3.48 -8.57
N GLY A 69 -5.41 -3.28 -9.47
CA GLY A 69 -4.84 -1.95 -9.69
C GLY A 69 -3.98 -1.39 -8.55
N ALA A 70 -3.72 -2.18 -7.49
CA ALA A 70 -2.95 -1.71 -6.34
C ALA A 70 -1.54 -1.25 -6.72
N MET A 71 -0.98 -0.32 -5.95
CA MET A 71 0.39 0.18 -6.11
C MET A 71 0.64 0.81 -7.49
N ASN A 72 -0.39 1.41 -8.12
CA ASN A 72 -0.23 2.08 -9.42
C ASN A 72 0.69 3.31 -9.30
N GLU A 73 1.64 3.45 -10.22
CA GLU A 73 2.71 4.47 -10.20
C GLU A 73 2.63 5.43 -11.39
N GLY A 74 1.49 5.49 -12.10
CA GLY A 74 1.29 6.43 -13.20
C GLY A 74 0.51 5.90 -14.40
N GLY A 75 0.13 4.63 -14.38
CA GLY A 75 -0.66 4.01 -15.44
C GLY A 75 -2.14 4.39 -15.42
N THR A 76 -2.80 4.18 -16.55
CA THR A 76 -4.27 4.24 -16.67
C THR A 76 -4.82 2.83 -16.71
N PHE A 77 -5.71 2.49 -15.77
CA PHE A 77 -6.40 1.22 -15.71
C PHE A 77 -7.91 1.42 -15.78
N THR A 78 -8.55 0.82 -16.78
CA THR A 78 -10.01 0.77 -16.90
C THR A 78 -10.50 -0.66 -16.77
N LEU A 79 -11.40 -0.90 -15.81
CA LEU A 79 -12.06 -2.18 -15.56
C LEU A 79 -13.52 -2.12 -15.99
N GLN A 80 -13.84 -2.85 -17.05
CA GLN A 80 -15.21 -3.09 -17.51
C GLN A 80 -15.81 -4.26 -16.71
N GLY A 81 -16.24 -3.93 -15.49
CA GLY A 81 -16.80 -4.86 -14.52
C GLY A 81 -16.63 -4.32 -13.11
N GLY A 82 -16.75 -5.20 -12.11
CA GLY A 82 -16.55 -4.87 -10.70
C GLY A 82 -15.26 -5.46 -10.12
N CYS A 83 -14.95 -5.09 -8.88
CA CYS A 83 -13.83 -5.67 -8.15
C CYS A 83 -14.17 -5.87 -6.67
N ALA A 84 -13.42 -6.73 -5.99
CA ALA A 84 -13.54 -6.88 -4.54
C ALA A 84 -12.72 -5.80 -3.81
N SER A 85 -12.27 -6.09 -2.58
CA SER A 85 -11.68 -5.09 -1.69
C SER A 85 -10.29 -4.59 -2.14
N MET A 86 -9.87 -3.44 -1.64
CA MET A 86 -8.54 -2.84 -1.85
C MET A 86 -8.20 -2.45 -3.30
N LEU A 87 -9.21 -2.06 -4.10
CA LEU A 87 -8.99 -1.45 -5.41
C LEU A 87 -8.04 -0.25 -5.30
N GLY A 88 -6.95 -0.24 -6.07
CA GLY A 88 -6.01 0.89 -6.10
C GLY A 88 -5.34 1.20 -4.76
N ALA A 89 -5.30 0.25 -3.82
CA ALA A 89 -4.60 0.44 -2.56
C ALA A 89 -3.12 0.81 -2.78
N PHE A 90 -2.60 1.72 -1.97
CA PHE A 90 -1.22 2.24 -2.05
C PHE A 90 -0.88 2.93 -3.39
N GLN A 91 -1.87 3.36 -4.18
CA GLN A 91 -1.62 4.11 -5.42
C GLN A 91 -0.88 5.42 -5.12
N THR A 92 0.15 5.73 -5.91
CA THR A 92 0.96 6.96 -5.79
C THR A 92 0.68 7.93 -6.94
N SER A 93 0.32 7.42 -8.12
CA SER A 93 -0.03 8.23 -9.29
C SER A 93 -0.86 7.42 -10.29
N GLY A 94 -1.29 8.07 -11.37
CA GLY A 94 -2.09 7.44 -12.43
C GLY A 94 -3.59 7.55 -12.19
N ARG A 95 -4.35 6.78 -12.96
CA ARG A 95 -5.82 6.83 -12.99
C ARG A 95 -6.41 5.42 -13.05
N ILE A 96 -7.34 5.11 -12.16
CA ILE A 96 -8.11 3.87 -12.19
C ILE A 96 -9.58 4.21 -12.41
N THR A 97 -10.27 3.46 -13.28
CA THR A 97 -11.71 3.59 -13.51
C THR A 97 -12.37 2.22 -13.49
N VAL A 98 -13.37 2.04 -12.63
CA VAL A 98 -14.18 0.82 -12.55
C VAL A 98 -15.60 1.15 -12.95
N GLU A 99 -16.13 0.44 -13.96
CA GLU A 99 -17.45 0.72 -14.53
C GLU A 99 -18.62 0.24 -13.64
N ARG A 100 -18.38 -0.65 -12.67
CA ARG A 100 -19.37 -1.14 -11.71
C ARG A 100 -18.95 -0.86 -10.27
N ASP A 101 -19.40 -1.71 -9.35
CA ASP A 101 -19.13 -1.62 -7.92
C ASP A 101 -17.71 -2.09 -7.56
N ALA A 102 -17.19 -1.54 -6.48
CA ALA A 102 -15.93 -1.93 -5.85
C ALA A 102 -16.19 -2.39 -4.41
N GLY A 103 -15.34 -3.29 -3.90
CA GLY A 103 -15.44 -3.79 -2.52
C GLY A 103 -14.95 -2.80 -1.47
N ASP A 104 -14.52 -3.34 -0.33
CA ASP A 104 -14.09 -2.52 0.82
C ASP A 104 -12.75 -1.85 0.54
N ARG A 105 -12.43 -0.78 1.27
CA ARG A 105 -11.08 -0.18 1.33
C ARG A 105 -10.55 0.28 -0.04
N VAL A 106 -11.41 0.81 -0.90
CA VAL A 106 -11.00 1.44 -2.17
C VAL A 106 -10.00 2.56 -1.87
N GLY A 107 -8.86 2.58 -2.57
CA GLY A 107 -7.81 3.59 -2.39
C GLY A 107 -7.15 3.55 -1.01
N HIS A 108 -7.18 2.42 -0.31
CA HIS A 108 -6.55 2.30 1.00
C HIS A 108 -5.11 2.78 0.98
N ARG A 109 -4.74 3.71 1.87
CA ARG A 109 -3.38 4.26 1.97
C ARG A 109 -2.82 4.85 0.65
N MET A 110 -3.67 5.21 -0.32
CA MET A 110 -3.20 5.91 -1.52
C MET A 110 -2.63 7.28 -1.15
N SER A 111 -1.58 7.71 -1.83
CA SER A 111 -0.91 8.99 -1.61
C SER A 111 -1.01 9.94 -2.81
N GLY A 112 -1.57 9.49 -3.93
CA GLY A 112 -1.77 10.32 -5.11
C GLY A 112 -2.50 9.59 -6.24
N GLY A 113 -2.71 10.30 -7.36
CA GLY A 113 -3.49 9.81 -8.49
C GLY A 113 -5.01 9.91 -8.27
N GLU A 114 -5.76 9.30 -9.18
CA GLU A 114 -7.22 9.35 -9.18
C GLU A 114 -7.86 7.96 -9.31
N ILE A 115 -8.91 7.67 -8.55
CA ILE A 115 -9.71 6.45 -8.66
C ILE A 115 -11.19 6.83 -8.86
N ILE A 116 -11.80 6.32 -9.92
CA ILE A 116 -13.20 6.56 -10.27
C ILE A 116 -13.97 5.24 -10.20
N VAL A 117 -15.00 5.18 -9.37
CA VAL A 117 -15.94 4.06 -9.28
C VAL A 117 -17.29 4.54 -9.78
N GLN A 118 -17.74 4.01 -10.92
CA GLN A 118 -19.02 4.38 -11.53
C GLN A 118 -20.22 3.74 -10.80
N GLY A 119 -19.99 2.65 -10.06
CA GLY A 119 -20.96 2.06 -9.14
C GLY A 119 -20.81 2.57 -7.71
N SER A 120 -21.14 1.72 -6.75
CA SER A 120 -20.95 1.94 -5.31
C SER A 120 -19.63 1.33 -4.82
N ALA A 121 -19.12 1.84 -3.71
CA ALA A 121 -18.06 1.18 -2.94
C ALA A 121 -18.65 0.59 -1.65
N ALA A 122 -18.05 -0.47 -1.13
CA ALA A 122 -18.46 -1.04 0.15
C ALA A 122 -17.88 -0.22 1.32
N GLU A 123 -17.33 -0.86 2.35
CA GLU A 123 -16.90 -0.16 3.57
C GLU A 123 -15.52 0.49 3.42
N GLU A 124 -15.24 1.53 4.19
CA GLU A 124 -13.89 2.10 4.35
C GLU A 124 -13.20 2.64 3.08
N ALA A 125 -13.96 3.11 2.07
CA ALA A 125 -13.37 3.79 0.92
C ALA A 125 -12.54 5.01 1.38
N GLY A 126 -11.33 5.17 0.85
CA GLY A 126 -10.39 6.22 1.24
C GLY A 126 -9.74 6.04 2.62
N ALA A 127 -9.86 4.86 3.25
CA ALA A 127 -9.28 4.65 4.56
C ALA A 127 -7.74 4.78 4.57
N GLY A 128 -7.21 5.62 5.46
CA GLY A 128 -5.78 5.89 5.57
C GLY A 128 -5.19 6.68 4.41
N MET A 129 -6.02 7.25 3.52
CA MET A 129 -5.57 8.02 2.36
C MET A 129 -4.69 9.21 2.79
N ARG A 130 -3.56 9.40 2.09
CA ARG A 130 -2.55 10.43 2.34
C ARG A 130 -2.45 11.45 1.20
N GLY A 131 -3.36 11.39 0.23
CA GLY A 131 -3.36 12.24 -0.95
C GLY A 131 -4.08 11.61 -2.14
N GLY A 132 -4.29 12.40 -3.19
CA GLY A 132 -5.01 12.00 -4.41
C GLY A 132 -6.52 12.25 -4.35
N VAL A 133 -7.27 11.67 -5.29
CA VAL A 133 -8.72 11.86 -5.41
C VAL A 133 -9.43 10.53 -5.66
N ILE A 134 -10.49 10.25 -4.89
CA ILE A 134 -11.40 9.13 -5.13
C ILE A 134 -12.78 9.69 -5.44
N ILE A 135 -13.42 9.22 -6.51
CA ILE A 135 -14.77 9.61 -6.91
C ILE A 135 -15.63 8.35 -6.97
N VAL A 136 -16.64 8.27 -6.12
CA VAL A 136 -17.64 7.20 -6.11
C VAL A 136 -18.98 7.78 -6.52
N ARG A 137 -19.51 7.32 -7.65
CA ARG A 137 -20.78 7.81 -8.17
C ARG A 137 -21.98 7.28 -7.38
N GLY A 138 -21.89 6.06 -6.88
CA GLY A 138 -22.90 5.43 -6.04
C GLY A 138 -22.73 5.73 -4.55
N HIS A 139 -23.15 4.78 -3.73
CA HIS A 139 -23.06 4.88 -2.27
C HIS A 139 -21.70 4.38 -1.78
N VAL A 140 -21.32 4.82 -0.58
CA VAL A 140 -20.22 4.24 0.17
C VAL A 140 -20.76 3.70 1.50
N GLY A 141 -20.25 2.55 1.92
CA GLY A 141 -20.57 1.92 3.19
C GLY A 141 -20.05 2.70 4.40
N LYS A 142 -19.86 1.98 5.51
CA LYS A 142 -19.43 2.57 6.79
C LYS A 142 -18.02 3.12 6.69
N MET A 143 -17.69 4.08 7.55
CA MET A 143 -16.33 4.54 7.80
C MET A 143 -15.60 5.06 6.55
N ALA A 144 -16.33 5.69 5.63
CA ALA A 144 -15.74 6.39 4.49
C ALA A 144 -14.72 7.43 4.97
N GLY A 145 -13.50 7.44 4.42
CA GLY A 145 -12.42 8.35 4.81
C GLY A 145 -11.88 8.10 6.22
N ALA A 146 -12.02 6.89 6.77
CA ALA A 146 -11.50 6.60 8.10
C ALA A 146 -9.97 6.73 8.18
N ALA A 147 -9.46 7.36 9.23
CA ALA A 147 -8.03 7.64 9.42
C ALA A 147 -7.36 8.35 8.22
N MET A 148 -8.13 9.07 7.41
CA MET A 148 -7.61 9.84 6.27
C MET A 148 -6.68 10.95 6.77
N GLU A 149 -5.47 11.01 6.22
CA GLU A 149 -4.42 11.98 6.54
C GLU A 149 -4.39 13.15 5.56
N ASP A 150 -4.75 12.93 4.28
CA ASP A 150 -4.91 13.98 3.26
C ASP A 150 -5.67 13.44 2.03
N GLY A 151 -6.00 14.32 1.07
CA GLY A 151 -6.66 14.00 -0.20
C GLY A 151 -8.13 14.38 -0.26
N VAL A 152 -8.83 13.89 -1.29
CA VAL A 152 -10.26 14.16 -1.48
C VAL A 152 -11.02 12.87 -1.82
N LEU A 153 -12.07 12.57 -1.04
CA LEU A 153 -13.04 11.51 -1.35
C LEU A 153 -14.39 12.14 -1.68
N ILE A 154 -14.85 11.99 -2.92
CA ILE A 154 -16.14 12.49 -3.40
C ILE A 154 -17.12 11.33 -3.53
N ILE A 155 -18.25 11.44 -2.84
CA ILE A 155 -19.34 10.46 -2.82
C ILE A 155 -20.59 11.15 -3.36
N LEU A 156 -20.99 10.81 -4.59
CA LEU A 156 -22.20 11.39 -5.19
C LEU A 156 -23.50 10.74 -4.69
N GLY A 157 -23.40 9.58 -4.05
CA GLY A 157 -24.49 8.95 -3.31
C GLY A 157 -24.46 9.26 -1.81
N SER A 158 -24.90 8.29 -1.02
CA SER A 158 -24.98 8.38 0.44
C SER A 158 -23.78 7.70 1.10
N ALA A 159 -23.39 8.19 2.28
CA ALA A 159 -22.39 7.56 3.14
C ALA A 159 -23.04 6.68 4.22
N GLY A 160 -22.35 5.60 4.62
CA GLY A 160 -22.72 4.77 5.75
C GLY A 160 -22.34 5.39 7.09
N THR A 161 -22.44 4.62 8.18
CA THR A 161 -22.19 5.10 9.55
C THR A 161 -20.75 5.52 9.79
N GLU A 162 -20.56 6.52 10.64
CA GLU A 162 -19.25 7.03 11.10
C GLU A 162 -18.29 7.46 9.97
N PRO A 163 -18.76 8.23 8.96
CA PRO A 163 -17.86 8.77 7.95
C PRO A 163 -16.85 9.74 8.60
N GLY A 164 -15.60 9.71 8.13
CA GLY A 164 -14.50 10.49 8.68
C GLY A 164 -13.98 10.03 10.05
N LEU A 165 -14.31 8.82 10.50
CA LEU A 165 -13.81 8.28 11.78
C LEU A 165 -12.29 8.35 11.85
N GLY A 166 -11.74 9.07 12.82
CA GLY A 166 -10.30 9.17 13.01
C GLY A 166 -9.58 10.05 11.97
N MET A 167 -10.30 10.84 11.18
CA MET A 167 -9.72 11.70 10.14
C MET A 167 -8.74 12.73 10.73
N LEU A 168 -7.54 12.80 10.16
CA LEU A 168 -6.45 13.71 10.52
C LEU A 168 -6.28 14.85 9.51
N GLY A 169 -6.67 14.64 8.25
CA GLY A 169 -6.62 15.63 7.18
C GLY A 169 -7.43 15.23 5.94
N GLY A 170 -7.40 16.06 4.92
CA GLY A 170 -8.17 15.88 3.68
C GLY A 170 -9.63 16.35 3.77
N ARG A 171 -10.46 15.93 2.81
CA ARG A 171 -11.90 16.23 2.73
C ARG A 171 -12.70 15.02 2.24
N VAL A 172 -13.81 14.72 2.90
CA VAL A 172 -14.84 13.78 2.38
C VAL A 172 -16.08 14.56 2.00
N ILE A 173 -16.47 14.51 0.73
CA ILE A 173 -17.64 15.21 0.18
C ILE A 173 -18.75 14.18 -0.04
N VAL A 174 -19.95 14.45 0.46
CA VAL A 174 -21.13 13.59 0.33
C VAL A 174 -22.28 14.42 -0.24
N ALA A 175 -22.72 14.09 -1.45
CA ALA A 175 -23.85 14.75 -2.10
C ALA A 175 -25.22 14.18 -1.67
N GLY A 176 -25.26 12.93 -1.21
CA GLY A 176 -26.47 12.28 -0.71
C GLY A 176 -26.65 12.39 0.80
N SER A 177 -27.32 11.39 1.38
CA SER A 177 -27.53 11.35 2.83
C SER A 177 -26.21 11.05 3.55
N CYS A 178 -25.87 11.87 4.55
CA CYS A 178 -24.74 11.65 5.44
C CYS A 178 -25.22 11.54 6.89
N PRO A 179 -25.00 10.41 7.58
CA PRO A 179 -25.22 10.32 9.02
C PRO A 179 -24.18 11.18 9.78
N PRO A 180 -24.34 11.34 11.11
CA PRO A 180 -23.35 12.04 11.92
C PRO A 180 -21.94 11.48 11.69
N PRO A 181 -20.93 12.35 11.55
CA PRO A 181 -19.55 11.92 11.32
C PRO A 181 -19.02 11.10 12.51
N GLY A 182 -18.01 10.27 12.23
CA GLY A 182 -17.27 9.55 13.25
C GLY A 182 -16.46 10.49 14.15
N GLU A 183 -15.94 9.96 15.26
CA GLU A 183 -15.10 10.71 16.18
C GLU A 183 -13.87 11.30 15.45
N GLY A 184 -13.57 12.57 15.70
CA GLY A 184 -12.47 13.30 15.04
C GLY A 184 -12.85 14.01 13.75
N ALA A 185 -14.08 13.85 13.23
CA ALA A 185 -14.57 14.59 12.08
C ALA A 185 -15.71 15.57 12.43
N ALA A 186 -15.68 16.74 11.78
CA ALA A 186 -16.75 17.73 11.77
C ALA A 186 -17.40 17.76 10.39
N MET A 187 -18.68 18.13 10.34
CA MET A 187 -19.45 18.21 9.10
C MET A 187 -19.97 19.64 8.89
N ARG A 188 -19.87 20.13 7.66
CA ARG A 188 -20.38 21.44 7.22
C ARG A 188 -20.91 21.37 5.80
N SER A 189 -21.56 22.44 5.33
CA SER A 189 -21.89 22.60 3.92
C SER A 189 -20.64 22.87 3.08
N ILE A 190 -20.69 22.46 1.81
CA ILE A 190 -19.68 22.79 0.81
C ILE A 190 -19.65 24.30 0.52
N THR A 191 -18.48 24.82 0.20
CA THR A 191 -18.29 26.23 -0.18
C THR A 191 -18.27 26.40 -1.70
N GLU A 192 -18.50 27.62 -2.20
CA GLU A 192 -18.42 27.92 -3.64
C GLU A 192 -17.02 27.66 -4.21
N ASP A 193 -15.97 28.04 -3.48
CA ASP A 193 -14.57 27.80 -3.87
C ASP A 193 -14.28 26.29 -4.00
N GLU A 194 -14.81 25.46 -3.09
CA GLU A 194 -14.67 24.00 -3.16
C GLU A 194 -15.46 23.40 -4.32
N LEU A 195 -16.64 23.92 -4.65
CA LEU A 195 -17.39 23.48 -5.82
C LEU A 195 -16.60 23.75 -7.12
N GLU A 196 -15.98 24.93 -7.21
CA GLU A 196 -15.13 25.29 -8.35
C GLU A 196 -13.89 24.39 -8.43
N GLU A 197 -13.18 24.18 -7.32
CA GLU A 197 -12.02 23.27 -7.25
C GLU A 197 -12.38 21.84 -7.67
N LEU A 198 -13.48 21.29 -7.16
CA LEU A 198 -13.88 19.91 -7.42
C LEU A 198 -14.46 19.71 -8.83
N SER A 199 -14.90 20.78 -9.51
CA SER A 199 -15.38 20.72 -10.89
C SER A 199 -14.30 20.25 -11.86
N GLU A 200 -13.02 20.54 -11.58
CA GLU A 200 -11.88 20.08 -12.40
C GLU A 200 -11.82 18.55 -12.54
N HIS A 201 -12.26 17.84 -11.49
CA HIS A 201 -12.32 16.38 -11.46
C HIS A 201 -13.65 15.81 -11.99
N LEU A 202 -14.75 16.54 -11.81
CA LEU A 202 -16.11 16.05 -12.09
C LEU A 202 -16.61 16.36 -13.50
N ASP A 203 -16.28 17.53 -14.05
CA ASP A 203 -16.70 17.96 -15.38
C ASP A 203 -16.24 17.01 -16.50
N PRO A 204 -14.98 16.48 -16.50
CA PRO A 204 -14.55 15.50 -17.49
C PRO A 204 -15.36 14.20 -17.47
N LEU A 205 -16.02 13.90 -16.34
CA LEU A 205 -16.87 12.74 -16.15
C LEU A 205 -18.35 13.05 -16.42
N GLY A 206 -18.70 14.31 -16.70
CA GLY A 206 -20.08 14.77 -16.83
C GLY A 206 -20.86 14.70 -15.52
N LEU A 207 -20.16 14.87 -14.39
CA LEU A 207 -20.73 14.83 -13.04
C LEU A 207 -20.74 16.24 -12.45
N GLN A 208 -21.65 16.49 -11.50
CA GLN A 208 -21.78 17.77 -10.82
C GLN A 208 -22.08 17.52 -9.34
N LEU A 209 -21.67 18.48 -8.50
CA LEU A 209 -22.03 18.52 -7.08
C LEU A 209 -23.10 19.58 -6.87
N ASP A 210 -24.10 19.23 -6.06
CA ASP A 210 -25.13 20.18 -5.64
C ASP A 210 -24.60 21.07 -4.49
N PRO A 211 -25.05 22.33 -4.38
CA PRO A 211 -24.61 23.25 -3.31
C PRO A 211 -25.01 22.83 -1.89
N ASP A 212 -25.87 21.81 -1.74
CA ASP A 212 -26.25 21.22 -0.45
C ASP A 212 -25.35 20.04 -0.04
N ALA A 213 -24.35 19.68 -0.85
CA ALA A 213 -23.37 18.67 -0.51
C ALA A 213 -22.68 18.98 0.83
N LEU A 214 -22.44 17.92 1.59
CA LEU A 214 -21.82 17.97 2.90
C LEU A 214 -20.33 17.67 2.77
N VAL A 215 -19.51 18.42 3.52
CA VAL A 215 -18.07 18.22 3.59
C VAL A 215 -17.70 17.85 5.01
N LEU A 216 -17.00 16.72 5.14
CA LEU A 216 -16.36 16.31 6.37
C LEU A 216 -14.90 16.70 6.35
N VAL A 217 -14.46 17.27 7.46
CA VAL A 217 -13.09 17.73 7.71
C VAL A 217 -12.69 17.31 9.13
N PRO A 218 -11.39 17.24 9.44
CA PRO A 218 -10.94 16.99 10.81
C PRO A 218 -11.47 18.05 11.76
N THR A 219 -11.76 17.67 13.00
CA THR A 219 -11.99 18.63 14.08
C THR A 219 -10.67 19.30 14.47
N GLU A 220 -10.73 20.52 15.04
CA GLU A 220 -9.53 21.20 15.56
C GLU A 220 -8.81 20.41 16.67
N ALA A 221 -9.57 19.64 17.45
CA ALA A 221 -9.02 18.79 18.51
C ALA A 221 -8.33 17.53 17.97
N GLY A 222 -8.60 17.16 16.71
CA GLY A 222 -8.21 15.88 16.14
C GLY A 222 -8.93 14.69 16.78
N PRO A 223 -8.68 13.47 16.27
CA PRO A 223 -9.14 12.25 16.92
C PRO A 223 -8.31 11.95 18.16
N PRO A 224 -8.84 11.17 19.12
CA PRO A 224 -8.05 10.69 20.25
C PRO A 224 -6.86 9.88 19.73
N ILE A 225 -5.64 10.29 20.12
CA ILE A 225 -4.42 9.54 19.80
C ILE A 225 -4.39 8.32 20.72
N GLY A 226 -4.67 7.15 20.16
CA GLY A 226 -4.54 5.89 20.88
C GLY A 226 -3.07 5.64 21.25
N GLU A 227 -2.77 5.53 22.53
CA GLU A 227 -1.47 5.03 22.97
C GLU A 227 -1.38 3.55 22.63
N ARG A 228 -0.33 3.15 21.91
CA ARG A 228 -0.06 1.72 21.70
C ARG A 228 0.07 1.07 23.08
N PRO A 229 -0.73 0.04 23.42
CA PRO A 229 -0.54 -0.67 24.67
C PRO A 229 0.89 -1.22 24.71
N GLU A 230 1.49 -1.22 25.91
CA GLU A 230 2.76 -1.91 26.11
C GLU A 230 2.59 -3.36 25.67
N TYR A 231 3.22 -3.73 24.56
CA TYR A 231 3.27 -5.11 24.13
C TYR A 231 4.61 -5.69 24.59
N SER A 232 4.53 -6.89 25.14
CA SER A 232 5.70 -7.72 25.40
C SER A 232 5.50 -9.00 24.60
N VAL A 233 6.57 -9.49 23.97
CA VAL A 233 6.54 -10.82 23.38
C VAL A 233 6.71 -11.81 24.52
N ALA A 234 5.59 -12.36 24.98
CA ALA A 234 5.60 -13.58 25.78
C ALA A 234 5.75 -14.76 24.81
N GLU A 235 6.94 -15.38 24.80
CA GLU A 235 7.30 -16.71 24.28
C GLU A 235 6.47 -17.26 23.11
N GLY A 236 7.11 -17.35 21.94
CA GLY A 236 6.55 -17.93 20.71
C GLY A 236 7.61 -18.56 19.79
N PHE A 237 8.72 -19.02 20.37
CA PHE A 237 9.80 -19.75 19.70
C PHE A 237 10.37 -20.86 20.61
N ASP A 238 9.51 -21.56 21.35
CA ASP A 238 9.91 -22.44 22.46
C ASP A 238 10.74 -23.67 22.02
N GLY A 239 10.97 -23.83 20.72
CA GLY A 239 11.90 -24.81 20.14
C GLY A 239 13.20 -24.24 19.56
N ILE A 240 13.34 -22.91 19.43
CA ILE A 240 14.55 -22.26 18.90
C ILE A 240 14.86 -21.01 19.71
N GLY A 241 15.69 -21.17 20.74
CA GLY A 241 16.31 -20.07 21.46
C GLY A 241 17.81 -20.03 21.18
N LEU A 242 18.31 -18.90 20.65
CA LEU A 242 19.71 -18.53 20.90
C LEU A 242 19.74 -17.92 22.30
N VAL A 243 20.16 -18.71 23.28
CA VAL A 243 20.30 -18.26 24.67
C VAL A 243 21.70 -17.66 24.82
N PRO A 244 21.86 -16.34 25.02
CA PRO A 244 23.10 -15.82 25.55
C PRO A 244 23.25 -16.37 26.98
N SER A 245 24.42 -16.87 27.34
CA SER A 245 24.70 -17.43 28.67
C SER A 245 24.57 -16.42 29.82
N SER A 246 24.36 -15.13 29.50
CA SER A 246 24.22 -14.03 30.45
C SER A 246 22.78 -13.51 30.54
N ARG A 247 22.26 -13.36 31.76
CA ARG A 247 20.89 -12.88 32.06
C ARG A 247 20.71 -11.36 31.96
N ASP A 248 21.78 -10.59 31.83
CA ASP A 248 21.73 -9.14 31.89
C ASP A 248 21.78 -8.53 30.48
N ARG A 249 20.84 -7.61 30.18
CA ARG A 249 20.98 -6.70 29.04
C ARG A 249 22.26 -5.90 29.23
N LEU A 250 23.13 -5.89 28.22
CA LEU A 250 24.29 -5.02 28.21
C LEU A 250 23.82 -3.55 28.26
N PRO A 251 24.36 -2.71 29.15
CA PRO A 251 24.15 -1.26 29.11
C PRO A 251 24.49 -0.69 27.73
N GLU A 252 23.79 0.34 27.24
CA GLU A 252 23.98 0.92 25.90
C GLU A 252 25.42 1.32 25.57
N HIS A 253 26.21 1.66 26.58
CA HIS A 253 27.62 2.05 26.44
C HIS A 253 28.61 0.88 26.45
N SER A 254 28.13 -0.36 26.61
CA SER A 254 28.99 -1.53 26.71
C SER A 254 29.57 -1.88 25.34
N ALA A 255 30.88 -2.15 25.31
CA ALA A 255 31.50 -2.71 24.13
C ALA A 255 30.90 -4.10 23.86
N LEU A 256 30.42 -4.32 22.63
CA LEU A 256 29.94 -5.61 22.17
C LEU A 256 31.14 -6.49 21.86
N ASP A 257 31.15 -7.72 22.38
CA ASP A 257 32.14 -8.72 21.96
C ASP A 257 31.78 -9.20 20.55
N THR A 258 32.68 -8.97 19.61
CA THR A 258 32.47 -9.25 18.18
C THR A 258 33.09 -10.57 17.75
N LEU A 259 33.70 -11.29 18.69
CA LEU A 259 34.49 -12.47 18.45
C LEU A 259 33.97 -13.64 19.29
N SER A 260 34.13 -14.84 18.77
CA SER A 260 34.02 -16.10 19.49
C SER A 260 35.41 -16.72 19.61
N LEU A 261 35.84 -17.02 20.83
CA LEU A 261 37.10 -17.72 21.08
C LEU A 261 36.88 -19.23 20.99
N ILE A 262 37.62 -19.89 20.09
CA ILE A 262 37.67 -21.35 19.99
C ILE A 262 38.99 -21.81 20.61
N LEU A 263 38.91 -22.49 21.76
CA LEU A 263 40.06 -23.05 22.44
C LEU A 263 40.39 -24.46 21.92
N PRO A 264 41.68 -24.84 21.83
CA PRO A 264 42.06 -26.23 21.62
C PRO A 264 41.57 -27.12 22.77
N ALA A 265 41.21 -28.37 22.47
CA ALA A 265 40.69 -29.30 23.47
C ALA A 265 41.66 -29.47 24.65
N GLY A 266 41.23 -29.11 25.85
CA GLY A 266 42.01 -29.25 27.09
C GLY A 266 43.04 -28.14 27.34
N LEU A 267 43.05 -27.07 26.55
CA LEU A 267 43.89 -25.89 26.78
C LEU A 267 43.04 -24.68 27.15
N GLU A 268 43.55 -23.88 28.09
CA GLU A 268 42.94 -22.60 28.51
C GLU A 268 43.56 -21.38 27.81
N GLU A 269 44.59 -21.59 26.99
CA GLU A 269 45.34 -20.54 26.29
C GLU A 269 45.50 -20.86 24.79
N HIS A 270 45.92 -19.87 24.00
CA HIS A 270 46.18 -19.99 22.55
C HIS A 270 44.95 -20.32 21.68
N GLY A 271 43.78 -19.78 22.02
CA GLY A 271 42.56 -19.94 21.22
C GLY A 271 42.55 -19.16 19.90
N LEU A 272 41.76 -19.65 18.95
CA LEU A 272 41.46 -18.98 17.69
C LEU A 272 40.29 -18.02 17.88
N LEU A 273 40.47 -16.74 17.55
CA LEU A 273 39.38 -15.76 17.54
C LEU A 273 38.67 -15.80 16.18
N CYS A 274 37.39 -16.14 16.19
CA CYS A 274 36.52 -16.15 15.03
C CYS A 274 35.51 -14.99 15.13
N PRO A 275 35.34 -14.13 14.11
CA PRO A 275 34.30 -13.11 14.15
C PRO A 275 32.91 -13.74 14.23
N LEU A 276 32.04 -13.18 15.09
CA LEU A 276 30.63 -13.53 15.13
C LEU A 276 29.93 -12.97 13.89
N PRO A 277 29.11 -13.78 13.18
CA PRO A 277 28.33 -13.27 12.07
C PRO A 277 27.24 -12.35 12.61
N TRP A 278 27.27 -11.08 12.20
CA TRP A 278 26.24 -10.10 12.53
C TRP A 278 25.50 -9.65 11.28
N ILE A 279 24.27 -9.22 11.47
CA ILE A 279 23.52 -8.47 10.46
C ILE A 279 23.20 -7.13 11.10
N VAL A 280 23.78 -6.06 10.54
CA VAL A 280 23.58 -4.71 11.05
C VAL A 280 22.29 -4.16 10.44
N GLU A 281 21.30 -3.83 11.28
CA GLU A 281 20.13 -3.07 10.83
C GLU A 281 20.48 -1.59 10.71
N CYS A 282 20.28 -1.00 9.53
CA CYS A 282 20.52 0.41 9.29
C CYS A 282 19.75 0.91 8.05
N GLU A 283 19.85 2.21 7.75
CA GLU A 283 19.24 2.77 6.55
C GLU A 283 19.85 2.21 5.26
N ARG A 284 21.19 2.28 5.14
CA ARG A 284 21.95 1.81 3.97
C ARG A 284 23.38 1.45 4.35
N MET A 285 23.96 0.45 3.68
CA MET A 285 25.36 0.04 3.85
C MET A 285 26.31 0.62 2.80
N THR A 286 25.80 1.36 1.80
CA THR A 286 26.60 2.02 0.75
C THR A 286 27.59 3.04 1.31
N ALA A 287 27.30 3.62 2.47
CA ALA A 287 28.18 4.54 3.19
C ALA A 287 29.19 3.85 4.13
N ALA A 288 29.13 2.53 4.30
CA ALA A 288 30.00 1.81 5.22
C ALA A 288 31.44 1.75 4.68
N THR A 289 32.41 2.03 5.55
CA THR A 289 33.84 2.03 5.20
C THR A 289 34.60 0.92 5.93
N GLY A 290 35.82 0.63 5.47
CA GLY A 290 36.67 -0.39 6.08
C GLY A 290 36.37 -1.81 5.60
N ARG A 291 37.31 -2.73 5.88
CA ARG A 291 37.30 -4.10 5.35
C ARG A 291 36.01 -4.88 5.64
N TYR A 292 35.44 -4.67 6.83
CA TYR A 292 34.22 -5.36 7.25
C TYR A 292 32.95 -4.64 6.75
N GLY A 293 32.94 -3.31 6.75
CA GLY A 293 31.82 -2.51 6.25
C GLY A 293 31.51 -2.77 4.78
N THR A 294 32.53 -3.03 3.94
CA THR A 294 32.33 -3.27 2.50
C THR A 294 31.92 -4.69 2.12
N VAL A 295 32.10 -5.68 3.01
CA VAL A 295 31.94 -7.11 2.65
C VAL A 295 30.81 -7.78 3.43
N GLN A 296 30.54 -7.35 4.67
CA GLN A 296 29.51 -7.96 5.49
C GLN A 296 28.11 -7.54 5.05
N PRO A 297 27.14 -8.47 5.00
CA PRO A 297 25.73 -8.14 4.76
C PRO A 297 25.14 -7.25 5.86
N GLY A 298 24.36 -6.25 5.48
CA GLY A 298 23.46 -5.51 6.36
C GLY A 298 22.00 -5.91 6.14
N LEU A 299 21.15 -5.59 7.11
CA LEU A 299 19.71 -5.50 6.95
C LEU A 299 19.39 -4.02 6.72
N VAL A 300 19.10 -3.65 5.48
CA VAL A 300 18.97 -2.24 5.07
C VAL A 300 17.53 -1.88 4.70
N ARG A 301 17.17 -0.60 4.81
CA ARG A 301 15.84 -0.10 4.41
C ARG A 301 15.84 0.48 2.99
N THR A 302 16.99 0.99 2.54
CA THR A 302 17.18 1.60 1.22
C THR A 302 18.53 1.22 0.61
N GLU A 303 18.65 1.33 -0.72
CA GLU A 303 19.90 1.14 -1.48
C GLU A 303 20.69 -0.14 -1.11
N PRO A 304 20.08 -1.35 -1.17
CA PRO A 304 20.80 -2.57 -0.86
C PRO A 304 21.94 -2.82 -1.84
N ARG A 305 23.06 -3.34 -1.32
CA ARG A 305 24.09 -3.98 -2.14
C ARG A 305 23.66 -5.41 -2.42
N TYR A 306 24.27 -6.04 -3.42
CA TYR A 306 23.97 -7.43 -3.81
C TYR A 306 24.13 -8.46 -2.69
N ASN A 307 24.86 -8.16 -1.62
CA ASN A 307 25.03 -9.02 -0.44
C ASN A 307 24.12 -8.63 0.73
N ASP A 308 23.39 -7.52 0.69
CA ASP A 308 22.53 -7.07 1.79
C ASP A 308 21.15 -7.73 1.76
N LEU A 309 20.49 -7.81 2.91
CA LEU A 309 19.06 -8.11 3.01
C LEU A 309 18.28 -6.79 3.07
N ILE A 310 17.17 -6.68 2.35
CA ILE A 310 16.28 -5.51 2.46
C ILE A 310 15.15 -5.78 3.46
N LEU A 311 14.99 -4.88 4.45
CA LEU A 311 13.85 -4.86 5.36
C LEU A 311 12.70 -4.11 4.69
N ILE A 312 11.60 -4.81 4.44
CA ILE A 312 10.40 -4.25 3.81
C ILE A 312 9.30 -4.08 4.87
N ASP A 313 8.77 -2.86 4.95
CA ASP A 313 7.63 -2.47 5.79
C ASP A 313 6.68 -1.54 5.02
N GLU A 314 5.66 -0.95 5.68
CA GLU A 314 4.70 -0.03 5.02
C GLU A 314 5.42 1.14 4.31
N SER A 315 6.55 1.62 4.82
CA SER A 315 7.22 2.82 4.32
C SER A 315 7.90 2.63 2.96
N ASN A 316 8.31 1.39 2.64
CA ASN A 316 9.07 1.08 1.43
C ASN A 316 8.49 -0.07 0.58
N LEU A 317 7.30 -0.58 0.94
CA LEU A 317 6.62 -1.68 0.25
C LEU A 317 6.45 -1.44 -1.25
N LEU A 318 6.12 -0.20 -1.64
CA LEU A 318 5.94 0.20 -3.04
C LEU A 318 7.23 0.09 -3.85
N GLN A 319 8.35 0.53 -3.27
CA GLN A 319 9.64 0.51 -3.95
C GLN A 319 10.29 -0.88 -3.92
N ALA A 320 9.78 -1.81 -3.10
CA ALA A 320 10.33 -3.16 -2.92
C ALA A 320 10.58 -3.87 -4.26
N ALA A 321 9.65 -3.75 -5.21
CA ALA A 321 9.78 -4.37 -6.54
C ALA A 321 11.04 -3.90 -7.30
N ASN A 322 11.46 -2.64 -7.10
CA ASN A 322 12.61 -2.03 -7.78
C ASN A 322 13.95 -2.41 -7.13
N VAL A 323 13.95 -2.71 -5.84
CA VAL A 323 15.17 -2.93 -5.05
C VAL A 323 15.46 -4.40 -4.80
N ILE A 324 14.44 -5.26 -4.82
CA ILE A 324 14.59 -6.68 -4.45
C ILE A 324 15.51 -7.45 -5.39
N GLN A 325 15.63 -7.04 -6.65
CA GLN A 325 16.56 -7.67 -7.60
C GLN A 325 18.03 -7.30 -7.34
N ASN A 326 18.28 -6.28 -6.53
CA ASN A 326 19.62 -5.76 -6.24
C ASN A 326 20.10 -6.10 -4.83
N CYS A 327 19.45 -7.07 -4.17
CA CYS A 327 19.79 -7.52 -2.81
C CYS A 327 19.94 -9.05 -2.75
N ALA A 328 20.52 -9.56 -1.66
CA ALA A 328 20.68 -11.00 -1.41
C ALA A 328 19.37 -11.66 -0.95
N GLY A 329 18.43 -10.89 -0.42
CA GLY A 329 17.14 -11.38 0.06
C GLY A 329 16.32 -10.28 0.74
N MET A 330 15.09 -10.61 1.14
CA MET A 330 14.21 -9.68 1.84
C MET A 330 13.80 -10.21 3.22
N VAL A 331 13.56 -9.30 4.16
CA VAL A 331 12.89 -9.55 5.43
C VAL A 331 11.62 -8.71 5.43
N LEU A 332 10.47 -9.34 5.61
CA LEU A 332 9.18 -8.65 5.64
C LEU A 332 8.77 -8.41 7.08
N ASP A 333 8.65 -7.15 7.49
CA ASP A 333 8.13 -6.78 8.81
C ASP A 333 6.59 -6.76 8.77
N LEU A 334 5.98 -7.88 9.19
CA LEU A 334 4.53 -8.00 9.27
C LEU A 334 3.90 -7.16 10.40
N ASN A 335 4.68 -6.70 11.38
CA ASN A 335 4.17 -5.80 12.42
C ASN A 335 4.15 -4.34 11.95
N GLY A 336 5.01 -4.00 11.00
CA GLY A 336 5.12 -2.69 10.38
C GLY A 336 4.32 -2.50 9.09
N LEU A 337 3.48 -3.48 8.71
CA LEU A 337 2.60 -3.47 7.52
C LEU A 337 1.14 -3.23 7.87
#